data_AF-A0A126R7Y1-F1
#
_entry.id   AF-A0A126R7Y1-F1
#
_cell.length_a   1.000
_cell.length_b   1.000
_cell.length_c   1.000
_cell.angle_alpha   90.00
_cell.angle_beta   90.00
_cell.angle_gamma   90.00
#
_symmetry.space_group_name_H-M   'P 1'
#
loop_
_entity.id
_entity.type
_entity.pdbx_description
1 polymer ?
#
loop_
_entity_poly.entity_id
_entity_poly.type
_entity_poly.pdbx_seq_one_letter_code
_entity_poly.pdbx_strand_id
1 'polypeptide(L)'
;MQTITANEAKTRFGELIDRVQREPVRVTRRNRVVGVMVSPEDYAAMRAFYADRLASTLRETANEAAKKGLTDSELERLLSDEG
;
A
#
# COMPACT_ATOMS: atom_id res chain seq x y z
N MET A 1 8.13 -16.60 5.71
CA MET A 1 7.64 -15.75 6.82
C MET A 1 7.50 -16.58 8.08
N GLN A 2 8.40 -16.34 9.03
CA GLN A 2 8.35 -16.99 10.35
C GLN A 2 7.25 -16.41 11.22
N THR A 3 6.79 -17.18 12.21
CA THR A 3 5.85 -16.71 13.23
C THR A 3 6.46 -16.93 14.62
N ILE A 4 6.42 -15.88 15.45
CA ILE A 4 6.85 -15.94 16.85
C ILE A 4 5.76 -15.38 17.76
N THR A 5 5.84 -15.67 19.04
CA THR A 5 5.00 -15.07 20.07
C THR A 5 5.51 -13.68 20.47
N ALA A 6 4.62 -12.85 21.02
CA ALA A 6 4.97 -11.56 21.58
C ALA A 6 5.98 -11.68 22.74
N ASN A 7 5.96 -12.81 23.46
CA ASN A 7 6.93 -13.07 24.52
C ASN A 7 8.31 -13.35 23.94
N GLU A 8 8.41 -14.21 22.91
CA GLU A 8 9.68 -14.45 22.20
C GLU A 8 10.23 -13.17 21.56
N ALA A 9 9.37 -12.36 20.94
CA ALA A 9 9.75 -11.06 20.38
C ALA A 9 10.35 -10.14 21.45
N LYS A 10 9.75 -10.09 22.64
CA LYS A 10 10.24 -9.30 23.77
C LYS A 10 11.56 -9.83 24.32
N THR A 11 11.68 -11.14 24.51
CA THR A 11 12.84 -11.77 25.14
C THR A 11 14.05 -11.85 24.20
N ARG A 12 13.82 -11.99 22.90
CA ARG A 12 14.86 -12.19 21.88
C ARG A 12 14.85 -11.10 20.81
N PHE A 13 14.75 -9.85 21.25
CA PHE A 13 14.57 -8.72 20.34
C PHE A 13 15.70 -8.58 19.31
N GLY A 14 16.96 -8.76 19.72
CA GLY A 14 18.10 -8.71 18.78
C GLY A 14 17.99 -9.76 17.67
N GLU A 15 17.69 -11.00 18.02
CA GLU A 15 17.49 -12.09 17.06
C GLU A 15 16.29 -11.82 16.13
N LEU A 16 15.22 -11.20 16.66
CA LEU A 16 14.09 -10.76 15.85
C LEU A 16 14.51 -9.72 14.81
N ILE A 17 15.31 -8.72 15.18
CA ILE A 17 15.83 -7.73 14.23
C ILE A 17 16.64 -8.42 13.12
N ASP A 18 17.55 -9.33 13.47
CA ASP A 18 18.37 -10.06 12.49
C ASP A 18 17.53 -10.92 11.52
N ARG A 19 16.42 -11.48 12.01
CA ARG A 19 15.49 -12.27 11.18
C ARG A 19 14.70 -11.36 10.24
N VAL A 20 14.22 -10.22 10.73
CA VAL A 20 13.43 -9.24 9.97
C VAL A 20 14.21 -8.65 8.79
N GLN A 21 15.54 -8.57 8.89
CA GLN A 21 16.40 -8.17 7.76
C GLN A 21 16.42 -9.18 6.61
N ARG A 22 16.06 -10.45 6.85
CA ARG A 22 16.07 -11.52 5.84
C ARG A 22 14.70 -11.80 5.27
N GLU A 23 13.69 -11.80 6.13
CA GLU A 23 12.29 -12.02 5.73
C GLU A 23 11.31 -11.41 6.76
N PRO A 24 10.09 -11.05 6.34
CA PRO A 24 9.03 -10.65 7.25
C PRO A 24 8.79 -11.67 8.38
N VAL A 25 8.57 -11.18 9.59
CA VAL A 25 8.27 -11.99 10.78
C VAL A 25 6.92 -11.60 11.36
N ARG A 26 6.06 -12.60 11.54
CA ARG A 26 4.74 -12.45 12.15
C ARG A 26 4.82 -12.59 13.67
N VAL A 27 4.18 -11.69 14.40
CA VAL A 27 4.10 -11.72 15.87
C VAL A 27 2.69 -12.07 16.30
N THR A 28 2.58 -13.02 17.23
CA THR A 28 1.31 -13.53 17.76
C THR A 28 1.16 -13.31 19.26
N ARG A 29 -0.06 -13.12 19.74
CA ARG A 29 -0.39 -13.10 21.18
C ARG A 29 -1.65 -13.94 21.38
N ARG A 30 -1.60 -14.93 22.28
CA ARG A 30 -2.72 -15.87 22.52
C ARG A 30 -3.27 -16.46 21.21
N ASN A 31 -2.37 -16.95 20.36
CA ASN A 31 -2.65 -17.53 19.03
C ASN A 31 -3.33 -16.59 18.02
N ARG A 32 -3.37 -15.27 18.28
CA ARG A 32 -3.83 -14.27 17.31
C ARG A 32 -2.66 -13.46 16.77
N VAL A 33 -2.66 -13.18 15.47
CA VAL A 33 -1.68 -12.28 14.86
C VAL A 33 -1.92 -10.87 15.40
N VAL A 34 -0.87 -10.26 15.94
CA VAL A 34 -0.92 -8.88 16.48
C VAL A 34 -0.05 -7.91 15.69
N GLY A 35 0.84 -8.41 14.85
CA GLY A 35 1.67 -7.58 13.98
C GLY A 35 2.53 -8.40 13.04
N VAL A 36 3.12 -7.70 12.07
CA VAL A 36 4.17 -8.21 11.19
C VAL A 36 5.29 -7.18 11.22
N MET A 37 6.51 -7.63 11.44
CA MET A 37 7.71 -6.83 11.30
C MET A 37 8.36 -7.12 9.95
N VAL A 38 8.81 -6.05 9.29
CA VAL A 38 9.46 -6.07 7.97
C VAL A 38 10.72 -5.20 8.04
N SER A 39 11.67 -5.43 7.15
CA SER A 39 12.83 -4.55 7.02
C SER A 39 12.40 -3.15 6.56
N PRO A 40 13.20 -2.11 6.81
CA PRO A 40 12.96 -0.77 6.29
C PRO A 40 12.80 -0.75 4.76
N GLU A 41 13.59 -1.55 4.04
CA GLU A 41 13.59 -1.67 2.59
C GLU A 41 12.26 -2.26 2.09
N ASP A 42 11.80 -3.36 2.71
CA ASP A 42 10.52 -3.99 2.41
C ASP A 42 9.35 -3.03 2.69
N TYR A 43 9.44 -2.28 3.79
CA TYR A 43 8.43 -1.27 4.12
C TYR A 43 8.37 -0.15 3.07
N ALA A 44 9.53 0.36 2.65
CA ALA A 44 9.62 1.40 1.62
C ALA A 44 9.09 0.89 0.26
N ALA A 45 9.49 -0.32 -0.14
CA ALA A 45 9.01 -0.95 -1.37
C ALA A 45 7.48 -1.15 -1.35
N MET A 46 6.93 -1.61 -0.22
CA MET A 46 5.49 -1.75 -0.03
C MET A 46 4.76 -0.41 -0.15
N ARG A 47 5.30 0.65 0.46
CA ARG A 47 4.74 2.02 0.37
C ARG A 47 4.73 2.54 -1.07
N ALA A 48 5.83 2.38 -1.80
CA ALA A 48 5.94 2.78 -3.19
C ALA A 48 4.93 2.01 -4.06
N PHE A 49 4.86 0.69 -3.91
CA PHE A 49 3.93 -0.16 -4.64
C PHE A 49 2.47 0.28 -4.49
N TYR A 50 2.02 0.59 -3.27
CA TYR A 50 0.64 1.05 -3.05
C TYR A 50 0.38 2.43 -3.64
N ALA A 51 1.34 3.35 -3.54
CA ALA A 51 1.23 4.67 -4.16
C ALA A 51 1.14 4.57 -5.68
N ASP A 52 2.00 3.75 -6.30
CA ASP A 52 2.02 3.54 -7.74
C ASP A 52 0.73 2.88 -8.23
N ARG A 53 0.25 1.87 -7.51
CA ARG A 53 -1.02 1.21 -7.81
C ARG A 53 -2.18 2.20 -7.76
N LEU A 54 -2.28 3.02 -6.71
CA LEU A 54 -3.32 4.04 -6.60
C LEU A 54 -3.24 5.05 -7.76
N ALA A 55 -2.03 5.54 -8.06
CA ALA A 55 -1.82 6.47 -9.16
C ALA A 55 -2.19 5.86 -10.52
N SER A 56 -1.89 4.57 -10.76
CA SER A 56 -2.30 3.86 -11.97
C SER A 56 -3.81 3.82 -12.10
N THR A 57 -4.52 3.39 -11.07
CA THR A 57 -5.99 3.33 -11.07
C THR A 57 -6.62 4.69 -11.33
N LEU A 58 -6.07 5.76 -10.73
CA LEU A 58 -6.56 7.12 -10.95
C LEU A 58 -6.35 7.58 -12.39
N ARG A 59 -5.18 7.32 -12.98
CA ARG A 59 -4.90 7.66 -14.38
C ARG A 59 -5.80 6.88 -15.34
N GLU A 60 -5.99 5.57 -15.11
CA GLU A 60 -6.89 4.75 -15.90
C GLU A 60 -8.32 5.27 -15.85
N THR A 61 -8.81 5.59 -14.65
CA THR A 61 -10.15 6.15 -14.45
C THR A 61 -10.30 7.51 -15.14
N ALA A 62 -9.31 8.40 -15.01
CA ALA A 62 -9.31 9.71 -15.66
C ALA A 62 -9.30 9.58 -17.18
N ASN A 63 -8.49 8.66 -17.73
CA ASN A 63 -8.46 8.40 -19.18
C ASN A 63 -9.80 7.88 -19.69
N GLU A 64 -10.46 6.97 -18.97
CA GLU A 64 -11.77 6.46 -19.35
C GLU A 64 -12.87 7.53 -19.24
N ALA A 65 -12.80 8.40 -18.24
CA ALA A 65 -13.71 9.54 -18.11
C ALA A 65 -13.53 10.53 -19.27
N ALA A 66 -12.29 10.88 -19.61
CA ALA A 66 -11.98 11.77 -20.73
C ALA A 66 -12.48 11.20 -22.07
N LYS A 67 -12.30 9.90 -22.31
CA LYS A 67 -12.86 9.21 -23.51
C LYS A 67 -14.39 9.28 -23.58
N LYS A 68 -15.07 9.41 -22.44
CA LYS A 68 -16.53 9.54 -22.34
C LYS A 68 -17.01 11.00 -22.37
N GLY A 69 -16.12 11.96 -22.66
CA GLY A 69 -16.48 13.36 -22.79
C GLY A 69 -16.42 14.16 -21.49
N LEU A 70 -15.88 13.61 -20.39
CA LEU A 70 -15.50 14.43 -19.22
C LEU A 70 -14.20 15.18 -19.53
N THR A 71 -14.28 16.19 -20.40
CA THR A 71 -13.17 17.06 -20.78
C THR A 71 -13.58 18.52 -20.70
N ASP A 72 -12.60 19.41 -20.47
CA ASP A 72 -12.85 20.85 -20.39
C ASP A 72 -13.45 21.40 -21.70
N SER A 73 -13.02 20.87 -22.85
CA SER A 73 -13.54 21.26 -24.17
C SER A 73 -15.02 20.91 -24.35
N GLU A 74 -15.46 19.75 -23.86
CA GLU A 74 -16.85 19.32 -23.97
C GLU A 74 -17.74 20.11 -23.00
N LEU A 75 -17.20 20.43 -21.81
CA LEU A 75 -17.85 21.33 -20.86
C LEU A 75 -18.03 22.73 -21.46
N GLU A 76 -16.99 23.32 -22.06
CA GLU A 76 -17.05 24.62 -22.73
C GLU A 76 -18.07 24.63 -23.87
N ARG A 77 -18.14 23.55 -24.66
CA ARG A 77 -19.14 23.37 -25.72
C ARG A 77 -20.56 23.40 -25.14
N LEU A 78 -20.83 22.62 -24.09
CA LEU A 78 -22.14 22.56 -23.45
C LEU A 78 -22.56 23.92 -22.86
N LEU A 79 -21.62 24.63 -22.20
CA LEU A 79 -21.89 25.96 -21.63
C LEU A 79 -22.15 27.02 -22.69
N SER A 80 -21.60 26.86 -23.90
CA SER A 80 -21.79 27.78 -25.02
C SER A 80 -23.11 27.57 -25.76
N ASP A 81 -23.68 26.35 -25.72
CA ASP A 81 -24.97 26.02 -26.35
C ASP A 81 -26.19 26.49 -25.52
N GLU A 82 -26.00 26.90 -24.25
CA GLU A 82 -27.06 27.42 -23.35
C GLU A 82 -27.23 28.95 -23.37
N GLY A 83 -26.42 29.69 -24.14
CA GLY A 83 -26.46 31.16 -24.26
C GLY A 83 -26.98 31.66 -25.61
#